data_AF-A0A2N2X3T1-F1
#
_entry.id   AF-A0A2N2X3T1-F1
#
_cell.length_a   1.000
_cell.length_b   1.000
_cell.length_c   1.000
_cell.angle_alpha   90.00
_cell.angle_beta   90.00
_cell.angle_gamma   90.00
#
_symmetry.space_group_name_H-M   'P 1'
#
loop_
_entity.id
_entity.type
_entity.pdbx_description
1 polymer ?
#
loop_
_entity_poly.entity_id
_entity_poly.type
_entity_poly.pdbx_seq_one_letter_code
_entity_poly.pdbx_strand_id
1 'polypeptide(L)'
;MFKKILLAVVVFQLSACAELQQAINQLPNGELTNFQIAAGLKEALQNGISNQVTTLAVQDGYFKNELVKILLPAELQKVDRTLRSIGLSNLADEGLKVLNRAAEDAVGEAIPIFSDAIQGMTFVDAKNILLGDKNSATLYLKTATSAALYQKFNPIINNSFKKVGADKIWTDLITRYNNLPLTADVNPDLTDYVTNEALKGVFTMVEVEERGIRANIAKRTSDLLKRVFALQD
;
A
#
# COMPACT_ATOMS: atom_id res chain seq x y z
N MET A 1 -71.82 -12.34 13.34
CA MET A 1 -70.45 -12.80 13.71
C MET A 1 -69.35 -12.13 12.87
N PHE A 2 -69.52 -11.95 11.56
CA PHE A 2 -68.53 -11.32 10.66
C PHE A 2 -68.00 -9.94 11.09
N LYS A 3 -68.86 -9.03 11.59
CA LYS A 3 -68.42 -7.70 12.07
C LYS A 3 -67.47 -7.73 13.29
N LYS A 4 -67.62 -8.74 14.16
CA LYS A 4 -66.75 -8.89 15.35
C LYS A 4 -65.39 -9.49 14.96
N ILE A 5 -65.37 -10.35 13.95
CA ILE A 5 -64.13 -10.92 13.39
C ILE A 5 -63.35 -9.84 12.61
N LEU A 6 -64.03 -8.99 11.84
CA LEU A 6 -63.41 -7.87 11.13
C LEU A 6 -62.75 -6.87 12.09
N LEU A 7 -63.41 -6.56 13.21
CA LEU A 7 -62.87 -5.65 14.22
C LEU A 7 -61.62 -6.23 14.90
N ALA A 8 -61.60 -7.55 15.18
CA ALA A 8 -60.46 -8.22 15.79
C ALA A 8 -59.23 -8.27 14.85
N VAL A 9 -59.45 -8.45 13.54
CA VAL A 9 -58.37 -8.45 12.53
C VAL A 9 -57.74 -7.06 12.37
N VAL A 10 -58.56 -5.99 12.40
CA VAL A 10 -58.06 -4.61 12.30
C VAL A 10 -57.25 -4.20 13.54
N VAL A 11 -57.66 -4.62 14.74
CA VAL A 11 -56.90 -4.37 15.98
C VAL A 11 -55.55 -5.11 15.96
N PHE A 12 -55.50 -6.33 15.41
CA PHE A 12 -54.25 -7.10 15.32
C PHE A 12 -53.22 -6.48 14.34
N GLN A 13 -53.70 -5.86 13.25
CA GLN A 13 -52.85 -5.15 12.28
C GLN A 13 -52.22 -3.86 12.87
N LEU A 14 -52.93 -3.19 13.78
CA LEU A 14 -52.43 -1.97 14.44
C LEU A 14 -51.37 -2.29 15.50
N SER A 15 -51.50 -3.41 16.22
CA SER A 15 -50.52 -3.87 17.22
C SER A 15 -49.20 -4.34 16.57
N ALA A 16 -49.29 -4.97 15.40
CA ALA A 16 -48.11 -5.43 14.65
C ALA A 16 -47.23 -4.26 14.15
N CYS A 17 -47.85 -3.13 13.79
CA CYS A 17 -47.09 -1.92 13.44
C CYS A 17 -46.35 -1.34 14.65
N ALA A 18 -46.92 -1.38 15.86
CA ALA A 18 -46.29 -0.81 17.04
C ALA A 18 -45.02 -1.59 17.47
N GLU A 19 -45.08 -2.93 17.43
CA GLU A 19 -43.94 -3.82 17.67
C GLU A 19 -42.85 -3.65 16.61
N LEU A 20 -43.23 -3.54 15.33
CA LEU A 20 -42.29 -3.28 14.23
C LEU A 20 -41.65 -1.88 14.35
N GLN A 21 -42.41 -0.86 14.76
CA GLN A 21 -41.89 0.48 14.99
C GLN A 21 -40.90 0.50 16.17
N GLN A 22 -41.16 -0.27 17.23
CA GLN A 22 -40.22 -0.45 18.34
C GLN A 22 -38.95 -1.20 17.91
N ALA A 23 -39.07 -2.24 17.08
CA ALA A 23 -37.93 -2.94 16.49
C ALA A 23 -37.11 -2.02 15.56
N ILE A 24 -37.77 -1.15 14.79
CA ILE A 24 -37.11 -0.13 13.95
C ILE A 24 -36.44 0.95 14.81
N ASN A 25 -37.05 1.36 15.94
CA ASN A 25 -36.47 2.32 16.89
C ASN A 25 -35.35 1.73 17.75
N GLN A 26 -35.20 0.39 17.77
CA GLN A 26 -34.09 -0.33 18.41
C GLN A 26 -32.96 -0.67 17.43
N LEU A 27 -33.17 -0.48 16.11
CA LEU A 27 -32.04 -0.38 15.19
C LEU A 27 -31.28 0.90 15.54
N PRO A 28 -29.95 0.88 15.64
CA PRO A 28 -29.18 2.08 15.93
C PRO A 28 -29.48 3.11 14.85
N ASN A 29 -30.08 4.24 15.26
CA ASN A 29 -30.36 5.39 14.42
C ASN A 29 -29.03 5.95 13.91
N GLY A 30 -28.60 5.54 12.71
CA GLY A 30 -27.53 6.20 11.96
C GLY A 30 -26.11 6.17 12.55
N GLU A 31 -25.91 5.75 13.79
CA GLU A 31 -24.59 5.62 14.40
C GLU A 31 -23.90 4.33 13.92
N LEU A 32 -22.72 4.48 13.32
CA LEU A 32 -21.90 3.36 12.93
C LEU A 32 -21.45 2.58 14.16
N THR A 33 -21.60 1.26 14.11
CA THR A 33 -20.97 0.41 15.11
C THR A 33 -19.45 0.45 14.96
N ASN A 34 -18.74 0.32 16.08
CA ASN A 34 -17.29 0.15 16.12
C ASN A 34 -16.78 -0.93 15.14
N PHE A 35 -17.51 -2.03 14.99
CA PHE A 35 -17.19 -3.10 14.04
C PHE A 35 -17.28 -2.66 12.58
N GLN A 36 -18.33 -1.92 12.23
CA GLN A 36 -18.50 -1.33 10.91
C GLN A 36 -17.37 -0.34 10.59
N ILE A 37 -16.93 0.44 11.58
CA ILE A 37 -15.82 1.38 11.40
C ILE A 37 -14.53 0.68 10.99
N ALA A 38 -14.14 -0.36 11.73
CA ALA A 38 -12.96 -1.13 11.40
C ALA A 38 -13.07 -1.85 10.05
N ALA A 39 -14.24 -2.42 9.74
CA ALA A 39 -14.46 -3.10 8.47
C ALA A 39 -14.32 -2.14 7.26
N GLY A 40 -14.89 -0.93 7.35
CA GLY A 40 -14.79 0.07 6.28
C GLY A 40 -13.35 0.54 6.04
N LEU A 41 -12.60 0.80 7.11
CA LEU A 41 -11.18 1.16 7.00
C LEU A 41 -10.37 0.04 6.34
N LYS A 42 -10.57 -1.21 6.76
CA LYS A 42 -9.87 -2.37 6.18
C LYS A 42 -10.19 -2.54 4.70
N GLU A 43 -11.45 -2.41 4.30
CA GLU A 43 -11.88 -2.47 2.90
C GLU A 43 -11.17 -1.40 2.05
N ALA A 44 -11.12 -0.16 2.55
CA ALA A 44 -10.46 0.95 1.86
C ALA A 44 -8.97 0.71 1.66
N LEU A 45 -8.29 0.29 2.73
CA LEU A 45 -6.87 -0.01 2.70
C LEU A 45 -6.60 -1.18 1.76
N GLN A 46 -7.39 -2.24 1.81
CA GLN A 46 -7.24 -3.41 0.94
C GLN A 46 -7.31 -3.02 -0.53
N ASN A 47 -8.38 -2.30 -0.91
CA ASN A 47 -8.61 -1.89 -2.30
C ASN A 47 -7.54 -0.91 -2.76
N GLY A 48 -7.25 0.11 -1.95
CA GLY A 48 -6.28 1.14 -2.27
C GLY A 48 -4.87 0.56 -2.47
N ILE A 49 -4.42 -0.27 -1.54
CA ILE A 49 -3.09 -0.85 -1.58
C ILE A 49 -2.95 -1.86 -2.71
N SER A 50 -3.96 -2.71 -2.93
CA SER A 50 -3.96 -3.64 -4.07
C SER A 50 -3.81 -2.87 -5.38
N ASN A 51 -4.55 -1.78 -5.58
CA ASN A 51 -4.45 -0.96 -6.79
C ASN A 51 -3.05 -0.33 -6.96
N GLN A 52 -2.48 0.21 -5.88
CA GLN A 52 -1.15 0.81 -5.94
C GLN A 52 -0.06 -0.24 -6.23
N VAL A 53 -0.11 -1.39 -5.56
CA VAL A 53 0.85 -2.47 -5.79
C VAL A 53 0.74 -3.00 -7.22
N THR A 54 -0.46 -3.23 -7.74
CA THR A 54 -0.65 -3.64 -9.14
C THR A 54 -0.09 -2.61 -10.12
N THR A 55 -0.26 -1.32 -9.83
CA THR A 55 0.30 -0.24 -10.67
C THR A 55 1.83 -0.26 -10.69
N LEU A 56 2.46 -0.64 -9.57
CA LEU A 56 3.91 -0.77 -9.50
C LEU A 56 4.45 -2.07 -10.10
N ALA A 57 3.66 -3.14 -10.10
CA ALA A 57 4.08 -4.47 -10.56
C ALA A 57 4.09 -4.63 -12.08
N VAL A 58 3.50 -3.69 -12.82
CA VAL A 58 3.51 -3.72 -14.29
C VAL A 58 4.79 -3.09 -14.84
N GLN A 59 5.09 -3.41 -16.09
CA GLN A 59 6.19 -2.77 -16.81
C GLN A 59 6.05 -1.25 -16.76
N ASP A 60 7.12 -0.57 -16.35
CA ASP A 60 7.26 0.87 -16.16
C ASP A 60 6.53 1.43 -14.92
N GLY A 61 5.94 0.56 -14.09
CA GLY A 61 5.28 0.92 -12.84
C GLY A 61 6.23 1.57 -11.83
N TYR A 62 7.50 1.16 -11.81
CA TYR A 62 8.57 1.87 -11.10
C TYR A 62 9.33 2.81 -12.03
N PHE A 63 9.78 2.34 -13.18
CA PHE A 63 10.76 3.08 -13.99
C PHE A 63 10.27 4.44 -14.48
N LYS A 64 8.96 4.59 -14.75
CA LYS A 64 8.34 5.85 -15.18
C LYS A 64 7.61 6.59 -14.06
N ASN A 65 7.58 6.05 -12.85
CA ASN A 65 6.91 6.68 -11.71
C ASN A 65 7.90 7.55 -10.92
N GLU A 66 7.83 8.86 -11.09
CA GLU A 66 8.75 9.83 -10.47
C GLU A 66 8.80 9.78 -8.94
N LEU A 67 7.75 9.25 -8.28
CA LEU A 67 7.70 9.15 -6.83
C LEU A 67 8.54 7.99 -6.27
N VAL A 68 8.71 6.93 -7.06
CA VAL A 68 9.27 5.67 -6.56
C VAL A 68 10.36 5.08 -7.46
N LYS A 69 10.63 5.70 -8.60
CA LYS A 69 11.70 5.30 -9.51
C LYS A 69 12.99 5.12 -8.73
N ILE A 70 13.54 3.92 -8.79
CA ILE A 70 14.79 3.59 -8.13
C ILE A 70 15.90 4.28 -8.92
N LEU A 71 16.60 5.19 -8.25
CA LEU A 71 17.78 5.85 -8.78
C LEU A 71 19.04 5.14 -8.32
N LEU A 72 20.17 5.52 -8.89
CA LEU A 72 21.46 5.15 -8.32
C LEU A 72 21.66 5.86 -6.96
N PRO A 73 22.41 5.24 -6.02
CA PRO A 73 22.87 5.88 -4.80
C PRO A 73 23.47 7.26 -5.09
N ALA A 74 23.28 8.22 -4.17
CA ALA A 74 23.67 9.61 -4.37
C ALA A 74 25.17 9.74 -4.74
N GLU A 75 25.99 8.86 -4.19
CA GLU A 75 27.42 8.71 -4.41
C GLU A 75 27.73 8.36 -5.88
N LEU A 76 26.90 7.54 -6.51
CA LEU A 76 27.05 7.08 -7.89
C LEU A 76 26.39 7.98 -8.93
N GLN A 77 25.55 8.94 -8.52
CA GLN A 77 24.93 9.87 -9.47
C GLN A 77 25.97 10.71 -10.23
N LYS A 78 27.14 10.97 -9.63
CA LYS A 78 28.25 11.63 -10.34
C LYS A 78 28.86 10.74 -11.42
N VAL A 79 28.94 9.43 -11.16
CA VAL A 79 29.40 8.43 -12.13
C VAL A 79 28.43 8.37 -13.31
N ASP A 80 27.11 8.30 -13.04
CA ASP A 80 26.07 8.36 -14.07
C ASP A 80 26.19 9.60 -14.97
N ARG A 81 26.33 10.80 -14.38
CA ARG A 81 26.52 12.05 -15.14
C ARG A 81 27.76 12.01 -16.02
N THR A 82 28.84 11.39 -15.54
CA THR A 82 30.09 11.26 -16.29
C THR A 82 29.93 10.29 -17.46
N LEU A 83 29.28 9.14 -17.26
CA LEU A 83 28.96 8.21 -18.34
C LEU A 83 28.14 8.91 -19.44
N ARG A 84 27.16 9.71 -19.04
CA ARG A 84 26.34 10.49 -19.98
C ARG A 84 27.17 11.53 -20.74
N SER A 85 28.07 12.25 -20.08
CA SER A 85 28.86 13.31 -20.72
C SER A 85 29.85 12.79 -21.76
N ILE A 86 30.29 11.53 -21.65
CA ILE A 86 31.18 10.87 -22.62
C ILE A 86 30.44 10.07 -23.70
N GLY A 87 29.11 10.22 -23.79
CA GLY A 87 28.30 9.58 -24.84
C GLY A 87 27.77 8.19 -24.50
N LEU A 88 27.89 7.73 -23.24
CA LEU A 88 27.40 6.42 -22.78
C LEU A 88 26.02 6.50 -22.11
N SER A 89 25.17 7.44 -22.52
CA SER A 89 23.83 7.65 -21.94
C SER A 89 22.94 6.40 -22.05
N ASN A 90 23.01 5.67 -23.16
CA ASN A 90 22.22 4.43 -23.33
C ASN A 90 22.60 3.37 -22.28
N LEU A 91 23.89 3.23 -21.96
CA LEU A 91 24.34 2.27 -20.96
C LEU A 91 23.86 2.65 -19.55
N ALA A 92 23.91 3.95 -19.23
CA ALA A 92 23.40 4.47 -17.98
C ALA A 92 21.88 4.24 -17.84
N ASP A 93 21.13 4.44 -18.93
CA ASP A 93 19.69 4.20 -18.95
C ASP A 93 19.33 2.71 -18.83
N GLU A 94 20.08 1.82 -19.47
CA GLU A 94 19.87 0.37 -19.31
C GLU A 94 20.18 -0.09 -17.88
N GLY A 95 21.25 0.41 -17.27
CA GLY A 95 21.55 0.13 -15.86
C GLY A 95 20.40 0.53 -14.94
N LEU A 96 19.87 1.74 -15.13
CA LEU A 96 18.74 2.25 -14.35
C LEU A 96 17.46 1.44 -14.59
N LYS A 97 17.19 1.03 -15.83
CA LYS A 97 16.06 0.15 -16.16
C LYS A 97 16.18 -1.18 -15.43
N VAL A 98 17.35 -1.80 -15.41
CA VAL A 98 17.55 -3.09 -14.74
C VAL A 98 17.18 -3.02 -13.25
N LEU A 99 17.55 -1.95 -12.54
CA LEU A 99 17.16 -1.77 -11.12
C LEU A 99 15.65 -1.74 -10.95
N ASN A 100 14.97 -0.95 -11.80
CA ASN A 100 13.53 -0.77 -11.70
C ASN A 100 12.76 -2.00 -12.16
N ARG A 101 13.23 -2.72 -13.19
CA ARG A 101 12.62 -3.99 -13.64
C ARG A 101 12.69 -5.05 -12.55
N ALA A 102 13.82 -5.16 -11.85
CA ALA A 102 13.94 -6.10 -10.74
C ALA A 102 12.95 -5.78 -9.61
N ALA A 103 12.69 -4.50 -9.32
CA ALA A 103 11.66 -4.10 -8.37
C ALA A 103 10.25 -4.43 -8.88
N GLU A 104 9.93 -4.10 -10.14
CA GLU A 104 8.64 -4.42 -10.78
C GLU A 104 8.32 -5.92 -10.72
N ASP A 105 9.33 -6.78 -10.94
CA ASP A 105 9.19 -8.25 -10.86
C ASP A 105 8.79 -8.73 -9.45
N ALA A 106 9.20 -8.01 -8.39
CA ALA A 106 9.02 -8.44 -7.01
C ALA A 106 7.78 -7.85 -6.34
N VAL A 107 7.41 -6.61 -6.67
CA VAL A 107 6.42 -5.85 -5.89
C VAL A 107 5.02 -6.42 -5.91
N GLY A 108 4.64 -7.18 -6.94
CA GLY A 108 3.35 -7.87 -7.01
C GLY A 108 3.10 -8.82 -5.83
N GLU A 109 4.16 -9.34 -5.22
CA GLU A 109 4.09 -10.23 -4.06
C GLU A 109 3.71 -9.52 -2.75
N ALA A 110 3.60 -8.18 -2.76
CA ALA A 110 3.20 -7.43 -1.58
C ALA A 110 1.71 -7.56 -1.24
N ILE A 111 0.86 -7.82 -2.24
CA ILE A 111 -0.60 -7.90 -2.09
C ILE A 111 -1.01 -8.88 -0.99
N PRO A 112 -0.59 -10.17 -1.01
CA PRO A 112 -0.98 -11.11 0.05
C PRO A 112 -0.46 -10.69 1.42
N ILE A 113 0.76 -10.16 1.51
CA ILE A 113 1.37 -9.75 2.79
C ILE A 113 0.62 -8.58 3.42
N PHE A 114 0.24 -7.58 2.62
CA PHE A 114 -0.61 -6.49 3.10
C PHE A 114 -2.00 -6.97 3.45
N SER A 115 -2.59 -7.85 2.63
CA SER A 115 -3.91 -8.42 2.90
C SER A 115 -3.95 -9.09 4.26
N ASP A 116 -2.96 -9.93 4.57
CA ASP A 116 -2.87 -10.63 5.85
C ASP A 116 -2.73 -9.65 7.02
N ALA A 117 -1.91 -8.61 6.88
CA ALA A 117 -1.75 -7.57 7.90
C ALA A 117 -3.05 -6.76 8.12
N ILE A 118 -3.77 -6.40 7.06
CA ILE A 118 -5.04 -5.66 7.14
C ILE A 118 -6.13 -6.53 7.76
N GLN A 119 -6.19 -7.82 7.40
CA GLN A 119 -7.12 -8.76 7.99
C GLN A 119 -6.83 -8.96 9.48
N GLY A 120 -5.56 -9.08 9.86
CA GLY A 120 -5.09 -9.22 11.24
C GLY A 120 -5.22 -7.96 12.11
N MET A 121 -5.49 -6.79 11.52
CA MET A 121 -5.65 -5.53 12.24
C MET A 121 -6.78 -5.61 13.28
N THR A 122 -6.49 -5.25 14.54
CA THR A 122 -7.50 -5.27 15.59
C THR A 122 -8.43 -4.06 15.47
N PHE A 123 -9.55 -4.09 16.21
CA PHE A 123 -10.41 -2.91 16.31
C PHE A 123 -9.67 -1.68 16.89
N VAL A 124 -8.79 -1.90 17.86
CA VAL A 124 -8.00 -0.82 18.49
C VAL A 124 -7.06 -0.20 17.48
N ASP A 125 -6.37 -1.02 16.68
CA ASP A 125 -5.50 -0.53 15.60
C ASP A 125 -6.28 0.29 14.59
N ALA A 126 -7.42 -0.22 14.13
CA ALA A 126 -8.28 0.47 13.17
C ALA A 126 -8.77 1.82 13.71
N LYS A 127 -9.17 1.88 14.97
CA LYS A 127 -9.55 3.14 15.63
C LYS A 127 -8.38 4.11 15.75
N ASN A 128 -7.21 3.64 16.14
CA ASN A 128 -6.01 4.47 16.25
C ASN A 128 -5.56 5.00 14.90
N ILE A 129 -5.64 4.19 13.84
CA ILE A 129 -5.37 4.62 12.47
C ILE A 129 -6.38 5.68 12.04
N LEU A 130 -7.67 5.46 12.29
CA LEU A 130 -8.70 6.42 11.92
C LEU A 130 -8.45 7.76 12.62
N LEU A 131 -8.30 7.77 13.94
CA LEU A 131 -8.17 9.00 14.72
C LEU A 131 -6.76 9.60 14.72
N GLY A 132 -5.78 8.90 14.15
CA GLY A 132 -4.39 9.31 14.10
C GLY A 132 -4.06 10.21 12.91
N ASP A 133 -2.77 10.48 12.75
CA ASP A 133 -2.20 11.29 11.67
C ASP A 133 -2.47 10.70 10.28
N LYS A 134 -2.25 11.55 9.26
CA LYS A 134 -2.56 11.25 7.85
C LYS A 134 -1.83 10.05 7.26
N ASN A 135 -0.79 9.54 7.92
CA ASN A 135 0.01 8.39 7.50
C ASN A 135 -0.04 7.22 8.51
N SER A 136 -1.01 7.21 9.44
CA SER A 136 -1.09 6.20 10.49
C SER A 136 -1.25 4.77 9.96
N ALA A 137 -2.03 4.58 8.88
CA ALA A 137 -2.17 3.26 8.26
C ALA A 137 -0.85 2.81 7.63
N THR A 138 -0.14 3.74 6.97
CA THR A 138 1.16 3.50 6.35
C THR A 138 2.18 3.06 7.40
N LEU A 139 2.26 3.75 8.54
CA LEU A 139 3.18 3.40 9.63
C LEU A 139 2.87 2.04 10.25
N TYR A 140 1.58 1.75 10.47
CA TYR A 140 1.13 0.44 10.92
C TYR A 140 1.59 -0.67 9.97
N LEU A 141 1.27 -0.53 8.67
CA LEU A 141 1.61 -1.54 7.68
C LEU A 141 3.12 -1.68 7.51
N LYS A 142 3.87 -0.57 7.52
CA LYS A 142 5.33 -0.61 7.50
C LYS A 142 5.89 -1.44 8.63
N THR A 143 5.38 -1.24 9.84
CA THR A 143 5.81 -2.00 11.02
C THR A 143 5.42 -3.48 10.92
N ALA A 144 4.20 -3.76 10.47
CA ALA A 144 3.67 -5.12 10.40
C ALA A 144 4.27 -5.97 9.26
N THR A 145 4.71 -5.35 8.16
CA THR A 145 5.01 -6.08 6.90
C THR A 145 6.44 -5.97 6.39
N SER A 146 7.24 -4.99 6.82
CA SER A 146 8.56 -4.74 6.21
C SER A 146 9.48 -5.97 6.17
N ALA A 147 9.54 -6.75 7.25
CA ALA A 147 10.38 -7.94 7.32
C ALA A 147 9.93 -9.03 6.34
N ALA A 148 8.61 -9.31 6.28
CA ALA A 148 8.04 -10.30 5.38
C ALA A 148 8.19 -9.88 3.91
N LEU A 149 7.94 -8.60 3.62
CA LEU A 149 8.14 -8.05 2.27
C LEU A 149 9.60 -8.15 1.84
N TYR A 150 10.56 -7.80 2.71
CA TYR A 150 11.98 -7.93 2.42
C TYR A 150 12.35 -9.37 2.09
N GLN A 151 11.95 -10.32 2.95
CA GLN A 151 12.23 -11.75 2.77
C GLN A 151 11.64 -12.29 1.47
N LYS A 152 10.51 -11.74 1.03
CA LYS A 152 9.84 -12.13 -0.21
C LYS A 152 10.44 -11.50 -1.45
N PHE A 153 10.79 -10.21 -1.38
CA PHE A 153 11.29 -9.43 -2.52
C PHE A 153 12.74 -9.80 -2.86
N ASN A 154 13.60 -9.89 -1.85
CA ASN A 154 15.04 -10.10 -2.02
C ASN A 154 15.39 -11.27 -2.97
N PRO A 155 14.86 -12.51 -2.80
CA PRO A 155 15.19 -13.61 -3.70
C PRO A 155 14.70 -13.40 -5.14
N ILE A 156 13.59 -12.68 -5.34
CA ILE A 156 13.05 -12.38 -6.68
C ILE A 156 13.95 -11.37 -7.39
N ILE A 157 14.30 -10.28 -6.69
CA ILE A 157 15.23 -9.25 -7.17
C ILE A 157 16.59 -9.87 -7.53
N ASN A 158 17.13 -10.71 -6.64
CA ASN A 158 18.39 -11.42 -6.87
C ASN A 158 18.32 -12.27 -8.16
N ASN A 159 17.22 -12.99 -8.36
CA ASN A 159 17.02 -13.80 -9.56
C ASN A 159 16.92 -12.92 -10.82
N SER A 160 16.27 -11.76 -10.74
CA SER A 160 16.21 -10.80 -11.86
C SER A 160 17.59 -10.26 -12.22
N PHE A 161 18.44 -9.95 -11.23
CA PHE A 161 19.83 -9.53 -11.50
C PHE A 161 20.70 -10.64 -12.07
N LYS A 162 20.59 -11.87 -11.55
CA LYS A 162 21.35 -13.02 -12.05
C LYS A 162 21.05 -13.33 -13.52
N LYS A 163 19.80 -13.17 -13.97
CA LYS A 163 19.40 -13.38 -15.38
C LYS A 163 20.13 -12.45 -16.34
N VAL A 164 20.48 -11.24 -15.89
CA VAL A 164 21.13 -10.21 -16.72
C VAL A 164 22.59 -9.95 -16.34
N GLY A 165 23.12 -10.67 -15.35
CA GLY A 165 24.49 -10.53 -14.85
C GLY A 165 24.79 -9.21 -14.13
N ALA A 166 23.78 -8.49 -13.65
CA ALA A 166 23.94 -7.18 -13.04
C ALA A 166 24.61 -7.22 -11.66
N ASP A 167 24.44 -8.33 -10.93
CA ASP A 167 25.02 -8.57 -9.60
C ASP A 167 26.56 -8.51 -9.61
N LYS A 168 27.18 -9.20 -10.58
CA LYS A 168 28.64 -9.23 -10.73
C LYS A 168 29.21 -7.88 -11.15
N ILE A 169 28.58 -7.25 -12.15
CA ILE A 169 29.01 -5.96 -12.68
C ILE A 169 28.96 -4.90 -11.58
N TRP A 170 27.87 -4.88 -10.79
CA TRP A 170 27.73 -3.96 -9.67
C TRP A 170 28.78 -4.20 -8.59
N THR A 171 28.91 -5.44 -8.12
CA THR A 171 29.86 -5.77 -7.05
C THR A 171 31.28 -5.34 -7.43
N ASP A 172 31.74 -5.68 -8.63
CA ASP A 172 33.07 -5.31 -9.13
C ASP A 172 33.27 -3.79 -9.22
N LEU A 173 32.25 -3.06 -9.69
CA LEU A 173 32.28 -1.61 -9.81
C LEU A 173 32.32 -0.94 -8.44
N ILE A 174 31.46 -1.36 -7.52
CA ILE A 174 31.32 -0.76 -6.20
C ILE A 174 32.51 -1.09 -5.31
N THR A 175 33.04 -2.31 -5.35
CA THR A 175 34.27 -2.64 -4.62
C THR A 175 35.43 -1.76 -5.07
N ARG A 176 35.58 -1.51 -6.38
CA ARG A 176 36.60 -0.58 -6.89
C ARG A 176 36.34 0.87 -6.46
N TYR A 177 35.09 1.31 -6.47
CA TYR A 177 34.71 2.64 -6.01
C TYR A 177 35.00 2.85 -4.51
N ASN A 178 34.60 1.91 -3.65
CA ASN A 178 34.81 1.97 -2.20
C ASN A 178 36.30 1.84 -1.80
N ASN A 179 37.15 1.27 -2.67
CA ASN A 179 38.61 1.24 -2.45
C ASN A 179 39.30 2.59 -2.74
N LEU A 180 38.60 3.56 -3.35
CA LEU A 180 39.12 4.91 -3.50
C LEU A 180 38.97 5.66 -2.17
N PRO A 181 39.91 6.55 -1.80
CA PRO A 181 39.83 7.35 -0.57
C PRO A 181 38.80 8.49 -0.72
N LEU A 182 37.54 8.12 -0.93
CA LEU A 182 36.38 9.00 -1.03
C LEU A 182 35.69 9.09 0.34
N THR A 183 34.72 10.00 0.44
CA THR A 183 34.09 10.34 1.72
C THR A 183 32.93 9.44 2.13
N ALA A 184 32.42 8.59 1.23
CA ALA A 184 31.24 7.77 1.48
C ALA A 184 31.26 6.47 0.66
N ASP A 185 31.09 5.35 1.37
CA ASP A 185 30.97 4.02 0.78
C ASP A 185 29.54 3.77 0.26
N VAL A 186 29.45 2.94 -0.78
CA VAL A 186 28.19 2.49 -1.35
C VAL A 186 27.96 1.02 -0.98
N ASN A 187 26.70 0.63 -0.76
CA ASN A 187 26.33 -0.76 -0.52
C ASN A 187 26.75 -1.65 -1.70
N PRO A 188 27.69 -2.59 -1.51
CA PRO A 188 28.13 -3.48 -2.58
C PRO A 188 27.08 -4.54 -2.94
N ASP A 189 26.08 -4.79 -2.07
CA ASP A 189 24.99 -5.70 -2.37
C ASP A 189 23.87 -4.96 -3.12
N LEU A 190 23.85 -5.14 -4.44
CA LEU A 190 22.82 -4.58 -5.31
C LEU A 190 21.42 -5.09 -4.96
N THR A 191 21.32 -6.36 -4.55
CA THR A 191 20.04 -6.99 -4.21
C THR A 191 19.47 -6.33 -2.98
N ASP A 192 20.27 -6.16 -1.94
CA ASP A 192 19.85 -5.48 -0.71
C ASP A 192 19.44 -4.03 -0.99
N TYR A 193 20.26 -3.28 -1.75
CA TYR A 193 19.95 -1.89 -2.10
C TYR A 193 18.58 -1.77 -2.80
N VAL A 194 18.38 -2.54 -3.87
CA VAL A 194 17.13 -2.46 -4.65
C VAL A 194 15.95 -3.04 -3.88
N THR A 195 16.14 -4.03 -3.01
CA THR A 195 15.07 -4.51 -2.12
C THR A 195 14.59 -3.39 -1.22
N ASN A 196 15.50 -2.67 -0.56
CA ASN A 196 15.13 -1.58 0.33
C ASN A 196 14.47 -0.40 -0.41
N GLU A 197 14.97 -0.02 -1.59
CA GLU A 197 14.33 1.03 -2.39
C GLU A 197 12.97 0.58 -2.95
N ALA A 198 12.80 -0.69 -3.31
CA ALA A 198 11.50 -1.24 -3.70
C ALA A 198 10.50 -1.14 -2.53
N LEU A 199 10.87 -1.57 -1.32
CA LEU A 199 10.02 -1.45 -0.13
C LEU A 199 9.62 0.00 0.15
N LYS A 200 10.60 0.92 0.11
CA LYS A 200 10.37 2.35 0.27
C LYS A 200 9.38 2.88 -0.78
N GLY A 201 9.52 2.46 -2.04
CA GLY A 201 8.59 2.79 -3.11
C GLY A 201 7.16 2.31 -2.83
N VAL A 202 7.00 1.05 -2.43
CA VAL A 202 5.69 0.48 -2.07
C VAL A 202 5.04 1.30 -0.95
N PHE A 203 5.75 1.57 0.15
CA PHE A 203 5.20 2.36 1.26
C PHE A 203 4.90 3.81 0.88
N THR A 204 5.69 4.39 -0.03
CA THR A 204 5.41 5.74 -0.57
C THR A 204 4.07 5.76 -1.30
N MET A 205 3.76 4.74 -2.11
CA MET A 205 2.47 4.67 -2.80
C MET A 205 1.31 4.35 -1.84
N VAL A 206 1.54 3.54 -0.80
CA VAL A 206 0.56 3.33 0.27
C VAL A 206 0.21 4.65 0.96
N GLU A 207 1.20 5.49 1.26
CA GLU A 207 0.97 6.80 1.89
C GLU A 207 0.23 7.77 0.97
N VAL A 208 0.54 7.74 -0.34
CA VAL A 208 -0.22 8.51 -1.34
C VAL A 208 -1.68 8.09 -1.34
N GLU A 209 -1.96 6.79 -1.28
CA GLU A 209 -3.34 6.29 -1.28
C GLU A 209 -4.06 6.60 0.04
N GLU A 210 -3.42 6.41 1.19
CA GLU A 210 -3.98 6.74 2.50
C GLU A 210 -4.39 8.22 2.55
N ARG A 211 -3.49 9.12 2.13
CA ARG A 211 -3.79 10.56 2.05
C ARG A 211 -4.96 10.83 1.11
N GLY A 212 -5.05 10.11 -0.01
CA GLY A 212 -6.15 10.21 -0.95
C GLY A 212 -7.50 9.82 -0.35
N ILE A 213 -7.57 8.70 0.38
CA ILE A 213 -8.78 8.21 1.04
C ILE A 213 -9.26 9.23 2.09
N ARG A 214 -8.33 9.81 2.86
CA ARG A 214 -8.65 10.84 3.85
C ARG A 214 -9.18 12.11 3.19
N ALA A 215 -8.50 12.62 2.16
CA ALA A 215 -8.80 13.92 1.56
C ALA A 215 -9.98 13.91 0.58
N ASN A 216 -10.31 12.77 -0.05
CA ASN A 216 -11.29 12.72 -1.14
C ASN A 216 -12.44 11.77 -0.83
N ILE A 217 -13.63 12.33 -0.60
CA ILE A 217 -14.87 11.57 -0.38
C ILE A 217 -15.19 10.65 -1.57
N ALA A 218 -14.83 11.01 -2.81
CA ALA A 218 -15.05 10.16 -3.97
C ALA A 218 -14.18 8.89 -3.98
N LYS A 219 -13.05 8.90 -3.27
CA LYS A 219 -12.24 7.69 -3.02
C LYS A 219 -12.84 6.81 -1.93
N ARG A 220 -13.86 7.30 -1.21
CA ARG A 220 -14.65 6.53 -0.23
C ARG A 220 -15.76 5.78 -0.97
N THR A 221 -15.37 4.72 -1.69
CA THR A 221 -16.24 4.03 -2.67
C THR A 221 -17.45 3.32 -2.07
N SER A 222 -17.37 2.86 -0.81
CA SER A 222 -18.51 2.24 -0.11
C SER A 222 -19.22 3.23 0.82
N ASP A 223 -20.53 3.06 1.01
CA ASP A 223 -21.30 3.89 1.95
C ASP A 223 -20.82 3.72 3.39
N LEU A 224 -20.30 2.54 3.70
CA LEU A 224 -19.61 2.28 4.95
C LEU A 224 -18.40 3.20 5.10
N LEU A 225 -17.53 3.22 4.08
CA LEU A 225 -16.32 4.04 4.07
C LEU A 225 -16.60 5.54 4.18
N LYS A 226 -17.65 6.05 3.50
CA LYS A 226 -18.07 7.46 3.61
C LYS A 226 -18.46 7.81 5.04
N ARG A 227 -19.27 6.97 5.69
CA ARG A 227 -19.74 7.20 7.07
C ARG A 227 -18.58 7.12 8.07
N VAL A 228 -17.58 6.25 7.82
CA VAL A 228 -16.42 6.08 8.72
C VAL A 228 -15.54 7.33 8.77
N PHE A 229 -15.21 7.90 7.63
CA PHE A 229 -14.37 9.09 7.59
C PHE A 229 -15.14 10.39 7.85
N ALA A 230 -16.48 10.39 7.76
CA ALA A 230 -17.30 11.50 8.24
C ALA A 230 -17.18 11.74 9.76
N LEU A 231 -16.59 10.81 10.52
CA LEU A 231 -16.26 11.00 11.94
C LEU A 231 -15.00 11.86 12.16
N GLN A 232 -14.20 12.10 11.11
CA GLN A 232 -13.00 12.97 11.16
C GLN A 232 -13.26 14.38 10.62
N ASP A 233 -14.24 14.52 9.72
CA ASP A 233 -14.58 15.77 9.02
C ASP A 233 -15.46 16.68 9.89
#